data_AF-A0AAI9SBJ7-F1
#
_entry.id   AF-A0AAI9SBJ7-F1
#
_cell.length_a   1.000
_cell.length_b   1.000
_cell.length_c   1.000
_cell.angle_alpha   90.00
_cell.angle_beta   90.00
_cell.angle_gamma   90.00
#
_symmetry.space_group_name_H-M   'P 1'
#
loop_
_entity.id
_entity.type
_entity.pdbx_description
1 polymer ?
#
loop_
_entity_poly.entity_id
_entity_poly.type
_entity_poly.pdbx_seq_one_letter_code
_entity_poly.pdbx_strand_id
1 'polypeptide(L)'
;MMELTYLARMLMLQFILSTGIIAMPFLIPVVILICLRFWPMKHDGQRTAMKFAWGFYGLSLAAFLGHAITLGAGLQEFFLAFWGAPGTMGAWCYAGYAFQALAVIALMVVVNWDTIMLFIEARRLRKAGKVEEDTEQKS
;
A
#
# COMPACT_ATOMS: atom_id res chain seq x y z
N MET A 1 -4.56 -46.37 -6.51
CA MET A 1 -3.24 -45.70 -6.69
C MET A 1 -3.42 -44.31 -7.32
N MET A 2 -4.24 -44.15 -8.38
CA MET A 2 -4.57 -42.84 -8.98
C MET A 2 -5.17 -41.83 -7.99
N GLU A 3 -6.17 -42.23 -7.19
CA GLU A 3 -6.81 -41.39 -6.16
C GLU A 3 -5.81 -40.81 -5.15
N LEU A 4 -4.82 -41.59 -4.69
CA LEU A 4 -3.84 -41.14 -3.70
C LEU A 4 -2.90 -40.05 -4.25
N THR A 5 -2.53 -40.16 -5.53
CA THR A 5 -1.76 -39.13 -6.25
C THR A 5 -2.56 -37.86 -6.50
N TYR A 6 -3.86 -37.95 -6.80
CA TYR A 6 -4.72 -36.76 -6.93
C TYR A 6 -4.93 -36.06 -5.60
N LEU A 7 -5.15 -36.82 -4.52
CA LEU A 7 -5.30 -36.29 -3.18
C LEU A 7 -4.02 -35.59 -2.71
N ALA A 8 -2.85 -36.23 -2.90
CA ALA A 8 -1.55 -35.63 -2.59
C ALA A 8 -1.29 -34.33 -3.39
N ARG A 9 -1.64 -34.31 -4.68
CA ARG A 9 -1.52 -33.10 -5.51
C ARG A 9 -2.45 -31.98 -5.06
N MET A 10 -3.70 -32.29 -4.71
CA MET A 10 -4.65 -31.31 -4.19
C MET A 10 -4.17 -30.71 -2.86
N LEU A 11 -3.66 -31.55 -1.96
CA LEU A 11 -3.14 -31.14 -0.66
C LEU A 11 -1.90 -30.24 -0.81
N MET A 12 -1.01 -30.59 -1.75
CA MET A 12 0.19 -29.79 -2.04
C MET A 12 -0.16 -28.43 -2.66
N LEU A 13 -1.13 -28.38 -3.58
CA LEU A 13 -1.64 -27.12 -4.14
C LEU A 13 -2.30 -26.24 -3.09
N GLN A 14 -3.14 -26.83 -2.23
CA GLN A 14 -3.82 -26.12 -1.16
C GLN A 14 -2.83 -25.57 -0.13
N PHE A 15 -1.77 -26.32 0.18
CA PHE A 15 -0.69 -25.85 1.05
C PHE A 15 0.05 -24.66 0.45
N ILE A 16 0.40 -24.71 -0.84
CA ILE A 16 1.07 -23.60 -1.54
C ILE A 16 0.16 -22.37 -1.60
N LEU A 17 -1.11 -22.53 -1.95
CA LEU A 17 -2.10 -21.46 -1.99
C LEU A 17 -2.31 -20.82 -0.61
N SER A 18 -2.54 -21.64 0.42
CA SER A 18 -2.77 -21.15 1.79
C SER A 18 -1.54 -20.43 2.33
N THR A 19 -0.35 -20.99 2.12
CA THR A 19 0.91 -20.37 2.55
C THR A 19 1.18 -19.07 1.80
N GLY A 20 0.90 -19.02 0.49
CA GLY A 20 1.00 -17.80 -0.31
C GLY A 20 0.06 -16.69 0.15
N ILE A 21 -1.19 -17.04 0.49
CA ILE A 21 -2.19 -16.10 1.02
C ILE A 21 -1.80 -15.61 2.42
N ILE A 22 -1.23 -16.45 3.27
CA ILE A 22 -0.77 -16.03 4.59
C ILE A 22 0.49 -15.15 4.48
N ALA A 23 1.38 -15.41 3.52
CA ALA A 23 2.61 -14.64 3.31
C ALA A 23 2.41 -13.31 2.57
N MET A 24 1.26 -13.11 1.91
CA MET A 24 0.93 -11.90 1.12
C MET A 24 1.12 -10.55 1.83
N PRO A 25 0.76 -10.37 3.13
CA PRO A 25 1.03 -9.13 3.85
C PRO A 25 2.52 -8.76 3.88
N PHE A 26 3.40 -9.74 3.74
CA PHE A 26 4.85 -9.55 3.73
C PHE A 26 5.44 -9.60 2.31
N LEU A 27 4.71 -10.15 1.33
CA LEU A 27 5.12 -10.15 -0.08
C LEU A 27 4.82 -8.81 -0.77
N ILE A 28 3.69 -8.16 -0.48
CA ILE A 28 3.34 -6.84 -1.03
C ILE A 28 4.51 -5.84 -0.92
N PRO A 29 5.12 -5.65 0.26
CA PRO A 29 6.28 -4.77 0.39
C PRO A 29 7.49 -5.23 -0.44
N VAL A 30 7.77 -6.53 -0.53
CA VAL A 30 8.88 -7.06 -1.35
C VAL A 30 8.63 -6.80 -2.84
N VAL A 31 7.41 -7.00 -3.33
CA VAL A 31 7.02 -6.70 -4.71
C VAL A 31 7.20 -5.21 -5.01
N ILE A 32 6.82 -4.32 -4.09
CA ILE A 32 7.05 -2.88 -4.23
C ILE A 32 8.55 -2.57 -4.36
N LEU A 33 9.41 -3.19 -3.54
CA LEU A 33 10.87 -3.01 -3.64
C LEU A 33 11.43 -3.54 -4.97
N ILE A 34 10.92 -4.66 -5.48
CA ILE A 34 11.28 -5.19 -6.80
C ILE A 34 10.83 -4.21 -7.89
N CYS A 35 9.61 -3.67 -7.83
CA CYS A 35 9.14 -2.65 -8.77
C CYS A 35 10.01 -1.39 -8.74
N LEU A 36 10.46 -0.96 -7.56
CA LEU A 36 11.40 0.17 -7.41
C LEU A 36 12.78 -0.10 -8.01
N ARG A 37 13.18 -1.38 -8.14
CA ARG A 37 14.42 -1.75 -8.84
C ARG A 37 14.33 -1.52 -10.34
N PHE A 38 13.14 -1.66 -10.91
CA PHE A 38 12.86 -1.41 -12.34
C PHE A 38 12.53 0.06 -12.62
N TRP A 39 11.90 0.77 -11.68
CA TRP A 39 11.65 2.20 -11.74
C TRP A 39 12.36 2.96 -10.61
N PRO A 40 13.64 3.33 -10.80
CA PRO A 40 14.37 4.08 -9.80
C PRO A 40 13.74 5.47 -9.60
N MET A 41 13.34 5.76 -8.36
CA MET A 41 12.78 7.07 -8.00
C MET A 41 13.81 8.17 -8.24
N LYS A 42 13.50 9.07 -9.18
CA LYS A 42 14.41 10.14 -9.59
C LYS A 42 14.26 11.42 -8.73
N HIS A 43 13.10 11.62 -8.10
CA HIS A 43 12.74 12.85 -7.40
C HIS A 43 12.61 12.68 -5.88
N ASP A 44 13.05 13.66 -5.09
CA ASP A 44 13.03 13.61 -3.62
C ASP A 44 11.62 13.58 -3.01
N GLY A 45 10.66 14.24 -3.66
CA GLY A 45 9.25 14.19 -3.23
C GLY A 45 8.65 12.79 -3.36
N GLN A 46 9.01 12.05 -4.40
CA GLN A 46 8.62 10.66 -4.61
C GLN A 46 9.19 9.74 -3.52
N ARG A 47 10.45 9.97 -3.10
CA ARG A 47 11.07 9.23 -1.99
C ARG A 47 10.37 9.48 -0.66
N THR A 48 9.94 10.71 -0.41
CA THR A 48 9.21 11.08 0.81
C THR A 48 7.82 10.43 0.84
N ALA A 49 7.06 10.50 -0.27
CA ALA A 49 5.77 9.83 -0.39
C ALA A 49 5.89 8.31 -0.22
N MET A 50 6.97 7.71 -0.73
CA MET A 50 7.28 6.30 -0.52
C MET A 50 7.48 6.00 0.97
N LYS A 51 8.28 6.78 1.70
CA LYS A 51 8.46 6.61 3.16
C LYS A 51 7.12 6.66 3.91
N PHE A 52 6.22 7.57 3.53
CA PHE A 52 4.88 7.63 4.12
C PHE A 52 4.05 6.39 3.81
N ALA A 53 4.07 5.89 2.56
CA ALA A 53 3.37 4.65 2.20
C ALA A 53 3.84 3.47 3.05
N TRP A 54 5.15 3.32 3.22
CA TRP A 54 5.74 2.30 4.09
C TRP A 54 5.40 2.49 5.57
N GLY A 55 5.42 3.73 6.06
CA GLY A 55 5.07 4.06 7.44
C GLY A 55 3.62 3.72 7.75
N PHE A 56 2.68 4.13 6.88
CA PHE A 56 1.27 3.80 7.03
C PHE A 56 0.99 2.31 6.89
N TYR A 57 1.70 1.62 5.99
CA TYR A 57 1.58 0.18 5.87
C TYR A 57 2.06 -0.54 7.14
N GLY A 58 3.21 -0.14 7.69
CA GLY A 58 3.69 -0.69 8.96
C GLY A 58 2.74 -0.41 10.13
N LEU A 59 2.15 0.79 10.16
CA LEU A 59 1.13 1.15 11.15
C LEU A 59 -0.16 0.33 11.00
N SER A 60 -0.59 0.00 9.78
CA SER A 60 -1.76 -0.87 9.59
C SER A 60 -1.49 -2.28 10.13
N LEU A 61 -0.32 -2.85 9.85
CA LEU A 61 0.08 -4.15 10.38
C LEU A 61 0.14 -4.13 11.92
N ALA A 62 0.71 -3.08 12.50
CA ALA A 62 0.74 -2.92 13.96
C ALA A 62 -0.68 -2.80 14.56
N ALA A 63 -1.59 -2.10 13.89
CA ALA A 63 -2.98 -1.97 14.32
C ALA A 63 -3.74 -3.30 14.23
N PHE A 64 -3.56 -4.09 13.16
CA PHE A 64 -4.12 -5.44 13.07
C PHE A 64 -3.53 -6.40 14.10
N LEU A 65 -2.23 -6.26 14.42
CA LEU A 65 -1.61 -7.05 15.47
C LEU A 65 -2.18 -6.68 16.84
N GLY A 66 -2.33 -5.37 17.12
CA GLY A 66 -3.00 -4.88 18.31
C GLY A 66 -4.44 -5.38 18.42
N HIS A 67 -5.18 -5.41 17.31
CA HIS A 67 -6.52 -5.97 17.24
C HIS A 67 -6.54 -7.45 17.66
N ALA A 68 -5.68 -8.27 17.09
CA ALA A 68 -5.56 -9.68 17.43
C ALA A 68 -5.20 -9.92 18.91
N ILE A 69 -4.28 -9.11 19.47
CA ILE A 69 -3.90 -9.15 20.88
C ILE A 69 -5.09 -8.78 21.77
N THR A 70 -5.82 -7.71 21.45
CA THR A 70 -6.95 -7.22 22.26
C THR A 70 -8.10 -8.22 22.33
N LEU A 71 -8.26 -9.06 21.30
CA LEU A 71 -9.28 -10.10 21.25
C LEU A 71 -8.82 -11.43 21.84
N GLY A 72 -7.53 -11.61 22.12
CA GLY A 72 -6.96 -12.89 22.54
C GLY A 72 -7.07 -14.00 21.48
N ALA A 73 -7.38 -13.65 20.22
CA ALA A 73 -7.68 -14.60 19.14
C ALA A 73 -6.43 -15.09 18.38
N GLY A 74 -5.25 -14.62 18.76
CA GLY A 74 -3.96 -15.05 18.20
C GLY A 74 -3.70 -14.55 16.77
N LEU A 75 -2.64 -15.04 16.14
CA LEU A 75 -2.19 -14.58 14.82
C LEU A 75 -3.18 -14.86 13.68
N GLN A 76 -4.07 -15.84 13.85
CA GLN A 76 -5.09 -16.14 12.84
C GLN A 76 -6.02 -14.94 12.62
N GLU A 77 -6.44 -14.28 13.70
CA GLU A 77 -7.29 -13.08 13.62
C GLU A 77 -6.58 -11.90 12.96
N PHE A 78 -5.26 -11.79 13.13
CA PHE A 78 -4.46 -10.79 12.42
C PHE A 78 -4.56 -10.98 10.90
N PHE A 79 -4.39 -12.21 10.40
CA PHE A 79 -4.48 -12.47 8.96
C PHE A 79 -5.90 -12.30 8.44
N LEU A 80 -6.90 -12.74 9.21
CA LEU A 80 -8.32 -12.55 8.86
C LEU A 80 -8.67 -11.06 8.76
N ALA A 81 -8.25 -10.25 9.72
CA ALA A 81 -8.43 -8.80 9.71
C ALA A 81 -7.67 -8.15 8.54
N PHE A 82 -6.43 -8.56 8.25
CA PHE A 82 -5.70 -8.04 7.09
C PHE A 82 -6.43 -8.31 5.76
N TRP A 83 -7.06 -9.47 5.64
CA TRP A 83 -7.81 -9.88 4.45
C TRP A 83 -9.24 -9.36 4.36
N GLY A 84 -9.70 -8.57 5.33
CA GLY A 84 -11.04 -8.00 5.31
C GLY A 84 -12.14 -8.93 5.85
N ALA A 85 -11.77 -10.04 6.48
CA ALA A 85 -12.70 -11.02 7.06
C ALA A 85 -12.47 -11.25 8.56
N PRO A 86 -12.38 -10.19 9.40
CA PRO A 86 -12.17 -10.35 10.83
C PRO A 86 -13.36 -11.06 11.48
N GLY A 87 -13.10 -11.89 12.49
CA GLY A 87 -14.14 -12.53 13.28
C GLY A 87 -14.94 -11.52 14.10
N THR A 88 -14.30 -10.41 14.51
CA THR A 88 -14.99 -9.30 15.20
C THR A 88 -14.47 -7.94 14.77
N MET A 89 -15.36 -6.99 14.49
CA MET A 89 -14.97 -5.64 14.10
C MET A 89 -14.69 -4.77 15.32
N GLY A 90 -13.41 -4.53 15.62
CA GLY A 90 -12.95 -3.66 16.71
C GLY A 90 -12.37 -2.32 16.22
N ALA A 91 -12.22 -1.36 17.13
CA ALA A 91 -11.64 -0.04 16.83
C ALA A 91 -10.24 -0.13 16.19
N TRP A 92 -9.40 -1.06 16.66
CA TRP A 92 -8.08 -1.33 16.10
C TRP A 92 -8.11 -1.89 14.67
N CYS A 93 -9.15 -2.67 14.33
CA CYS A 93 -9.36 -3.17 12.98
C CYS A 93 -9.67 -2.02 12.01
N TYR A 94 -10.56 -1.11 12.40
CA TYR A 94 -10.86 0.10 11.63
C TYR A 94 -9.64 1.00 11.45
N ALA A 95 -8.83 1.18 12.51
CA ALA A 95 -7.58 1.92 12.40
C ALA A 95 -6.61 1.26 11.41
N GLY A 96 -6.50 -0.06 11.42
CA GLY A 96 -5.73 -0.84 10.45
C GLY A 96 -6.16 -0.56 9.01
N TYR A 97 -7.46 -0.66 8.70
CA TYR A 97 -7.95 -0.35 7.35
C TYR A 97 -7.74 1.12 6.96
N ALA A 98 -7.90 2.06 7.89
CA ALA A 98 -7.66 3.48 7.61
C ALA A 98 -6.20 3.74 7.23
N PHE A 99 -5.24 3.18 7.99
CA PHE A 99 -3.82 3.29 7.65
C PHE A 99 -3.47 2.56 6.35
N GLN A 100 -4.09 1.41 6.08
CA GLN A 100 -3.91 0.69 4.81
C GLN A 100 -4.42 1.51 3.62
N ALA A 101 -5.57 2.17 3.75
CA ALA A 101 -6.09 3.07 2.72
C ALA A 101 -5.14 4.27 2.48
N LEU A 102 -4.63 4.89 3.55
CA LEU A 102 -3.65 5.97 3.44
C LEU A 102 -2.35 5.51 2.77
N ALA A 103 -1.89 4.29 3.06
CA ALA A 103 -0.73 3.70 2.42
C ALA A 103 -0.95 3.54 0.90
N VAL A 104 -2.11 3.06 0.47
CA VAL A 104 -2.48 2.94 -0.94
C VAL A 104 -2.54 4.30 -1.64
N ILE A 105 -3.14 5.30 -1.01
CA ILE A 105 -3.20 6.68 -1.54
C ILE A 105 -1.78 7.25 -1.71
N ALA A 106 -0.93 7.10 -0.70
CA ALA A 106 0.47 7.52 -0.77
C ALA A 106 1.22 6.79 -1.91
N LEU A 107 0.96 5.50 -2.11
CA LEU A 107 1.56 4.73 -3.19
C LEU A 107 1.06 5.18 -4.57
N MET A 108 -0.22 5.53 -4.70
CA MET A 108 -0.76 6.13 -5.93
C MET A 108 -0.09 7.46 -6.27
N VAL A 109 0.21 8.29 -5.28
CA VAL A 109 0.99 9.52 -5.47
C VAL A 109 2.40 9.22 -5.96
N VAL A 110 3.03 8.17 -5.43
CA VAL A 110 4.38 7.75 -5.86
C VAL A 110 4.39 7.25 -7.30
N VAL A 111 3.41 6.44 -7.70
CA VAL A 111 3.30 5.89 -9.05
C VAL A 111 2.93 6.97 -10.07
N ASN A 112 2.06 7.92 -9.69
CA ASN A 112 1.64 9.03 -10.57
C ASN A 112 2.45 10.32 -10.39
N TRP A 113 3.67 10.22 -9.83
CA TRP A 113 4.48 11.40 -9.49
C TRP A 113 4.80 12.27 -10.71
N ASP A 114 5.09 11.66 -11.86
CA ASP A 114 5.39 12.38 -13.10
C ASP A 114 4.19 13.21 -13.58
N THR A 115 2.97 12.67 -13.47
CA THR A 115 1.73 13.40 -13.77
C THR A 115 1.53 14.59 -12.84
N ILE A 116 1.82 14.41 -11.55
CA ILE A 116 1.72 15.49 -10.55
C ILE A 116 2.74 16.59 -10.87
N MET A 117 3.97 16.22 -11.23
CA MET A 117 5.01 17.19 -11.58
C MET A 117 4.63 18.02 -12.81
N LEU A 118 4.08 17.37 -13.86
CA LEU A 118 3.55 18.07 -15.04
C LEU A 118 2.45 19.07 -14.68
N PHE A 119 1.55 18.70 -13.76
CA PHE A 119 0.52 19.61 -13.27
C PHE A 119 1.09 20.80 -12.48
N ILE A 120 2.09 20.57 -11.64
CA ILE A 120 2.76 21.62 -10.87
C ILE A 120 3.46 22.60 -11.81
N GLU A 121 4.17 22.09 -12.81
CA GLU A 121 4.88 22.90 -13.79
C GLU A 121 3.91 23.71 -14.68
N ALA A 122 2.84 23.08 -15.17
CA ALA A 122 1.78 23.78 -15.89
C ALA A 122 1.13 24.89 -15.05
N ARG A 123 0.94 24.66 -13.74
CA ARG A 123 0.42 25.68 -12.82
C ARG A 123 1.41 26.84 -12.62
N ARG A 124 2.73 26.56 -12.53
CA ARG A 124 3.76 27.61 -12.45
C ARG A 124 3.78 28.48 -13.71
N LEU A 125 3.75 27.87 -14.89
CA LEU A 125 3.75 28.59 -16.16
C LEU A 125 2.53 29.51 -16.31
N ARG A 126 1.32 29.02 -15.97
CA ARG A 126 0.11 29.87 -15.95
C ARG A 126 0.22 31.05 -14.99
N LYS A 127 0.86 30.85 -13.83
CA LYS A 127 1.04 31.90 -12.84
C LYS A 127 2.06 32.95 -13.33
N ALA A 128 3.13 32.51 -14.00
CA ALA A 128 4.13 33.41 -14.59
C ALA A 128 3.52 34.29 -15.69
N GLY A 129 2.78 33.70 -16.63
CA GLY A 129 2.13 34.46 -17.71
C GLY A 129 1.12 35.50 -17.20
N LYS A 130 0.34 35.18 -16.17
CA LYS A 130 -0.56 36.16 -15.51
C LYS A 130 0.19 37.34 -14.87
N VAL A 131 1.38 37.08 -14.31
CA VAL A 131 2.19 38.14 -13.68
C VAL A 131 2.79 39.06 -14.74
N GLU A 132 3.24 38.52 -15.88
CA GLU A 132 3.71 39.34 -17.00
C GLU A 132 2.59 40.23 -17.58
N GLU A 133 1.40 39.68 -17.77
CA GLU A 133 0.22 40.42 -18.27
C GLU A 133 -0.21 41.56 -17.32
N ASP A 134 -0.19 41.32 -16.00
CA ASP A 134 -0.44 42.34 -14.97
C ASP A 134 0.66 43.43 -14.91
N THR A 135 1.89 43.09 -15.35
CA THR A 135 3.03 44.02 -15.36
C THR A 135 3.00 44.91 -16.59
N GLU A 136 2.65 44.36 -17.77
CA GLU A 136 2.45 45.15 -19.00
C GLU A 136 1.24 46.09 -18.89
N GLN A 137 0.14 45.69 -18.24
CA GLN A 137 -1.01 46.59 -18.05
C GLN A 137 -0.78 47.74 -17.06
N LYS A 138 0.28 47.67 -16.24
CA LYS A 138 0.64 48.70 -15.26
C LYS A 138 1.75 49.65 -15.72
N SER A 139 2.38 49.39 -16.87
CA SER A 139 3.40 50.25 -17.47
C SER A 139 2.82 51.17 -18.54
#